data_AF-A0A0D6JTM4-F1
#
_entry.id   AF-A0A0D6JTM4-F1
#
_cell.length_a   1.000
_cell.length_b   1.000
_cell.length_c   1.000
_cell.angle_alpha   90.00
_cell.angle_beta   90.00
_cell.angle_gamma   90.00
#
_symmetry.space_group_name_H-M   'P 1'
#
loop_
_entity.id
_entity.type
_entity.pdbx_description
1 polymer ?
#
loop_
_entity_poly.entity_id
_entity_poly.type
_entity_poly.pdbx_seq_one_letter_code
_entity_poly.pdbx_strand_id
1 'polypeptide(L)'
;MNAHAGADPEPDPDRPRGREPFPAYGPVDAALGFVVFYLFVERATPTVVDILTSAVTGLSASAVGFGLAAVLWFVFAVTTLDQLRRQLAALGLVSDDGRRTDGARSVRAAPSALRLLSSAVVAVVAGFIAAVTFDRAVDAGIALIRLVADLGLGVFLFGAFPLVEFLVMVVFFVSFGAATRSLDRLVVGSVRAAFRVVPS
;
A
#
# COMPACT_ATOMS: atom_id res chain seq x y z
N MET A 1 31.92 46.61 0.85
CA MET A 1 31.92 46.55 -0.63
C MET A 1 32.51 45.20 -1.02
N ASN A 2 31.67 44.36 -1.66
CA ASN A 2 31.94 43.10 -2.40
C ASN A 2 32.38 41.88 -1.55
N ALA A 3 31.51 40.92 -1.19
CA ALA A 3 30.65 40.02 -1.98
C ALA A 3 31.44 38.95 -2.76
N HIS A 4 31.75 37.84 -2.09
CA HIS A 4 31.92 36.53 -2.74
C HIS A 4 30.81 35.61 -2.24
N ALA A 5 29.69 35.66 -2.96
CA ALA A 5 28.66 34.65 -2.87
C ALA A 5 29.27 33.32 -3.33
N GLY A 6 29.26 32.32 -2.46
CA GLY A 6 29.52 30.95 -2.83
C GLY A 6 28.43 30.54 -3.81
N ALA A 7 28.81 30.35 -5.07
CA ALA A 7 27.96 29.72 -6.06
C ALA A 7 27.65 28.31 -5.57
N ASP A 8 26.36 28.00 -5.41
CA ASP A 8 25.89 26.63 -5.32
C ASP A 8 26.42 25.86 -6.53
N PRO A 9 27.01 24.66 -6.36
CA PRO A 9 27.51 23.90 -7.50
C PRO A 9 26.36 23.58 -8.44
N GLU A 10 26.50 24.02 -9.69
CA GLU A 10 25.60 23.70 -10.79
C GLU A 10 25.39 22.17 -10.84
N PRO A 11 24.15 21.67 -10.98
CA PRO A 11 23.91 20.24 -11.07
C PRO A 11 24.53 19.71 -12.37
N ASP A 12 25.63 18.98 -12.25
CA ASP A 12 26.27 18.23 -13.33
C ASP A 12 25.24 17.39 -14.12
N PRO A 13 24.95 17.75 -15.39
CA PRO A 13 23.94 17.07 -16.20
C PRO A 13 24.38 15.67 -16.65
N ASP A 14 25.67 15.33 -16.51
CA ASP A 14 26.27 14.07 -16.95
C ASP A 14 26.43 13.05 -15.82
N ARG A 15 25.90 13.32 -14.61
CA ARG A 15 25.79 12.26 -13.62
C ARG A 15 24.88 11.17 -14.16
N PRO A 16 25.36 9.91 -14.32
CA PRO A 16 24.50 8.83 -14.76
C PRO A 16 23.32 8.76 -13.81
N ARG A 17 22.11 9.04 -14.32
CA ARG A 17 20.86 8.86 -13.59
C ARG A 17 20.91 7.44 -13.06
N GLY A 18 21.16 7.30 -11.76
CA GLY A 18 21.43 6.01 -11.14
C GLY A 18 20.27 5.08 -11.47
N ARG A 19 20.55 4.03 -12.24
CA ARG A 19 19.55 2.99 -12.53
C ARG A 19 19.03 2.48 -11.18
N GLU A 20 17.72 2.49 -10.99
CA GLU A 20 17.15 1.91 -9.79
C GLU A 20 17.52 0.43 -9.71
N PRO A 21 17.97 -0.09 -8.55
CA PRO A 21 18.42 -1.47 -8.46
C PRO A 21 17.27 -2.44 -8.74
N PHE A 22 17.44 -3.34 -9.71
CA PHE A 22 16.48 -4.41 -10.02
C PHE A 22 16.55 -5.54 -8.97
N PRO A 23 15.41 -6.13 -8.54
CA PRO A 23 14.03 -5.71 -8.79
C PRO A 23 13.66 -4.46 -7.98
N ALA A 24 12.70 -3.67 -8.46
CA ALA A 24 12.14 -2.55 -7.69
C ALA A 24 11.37 -3.04 -6.46
N TYR A 25 11.38 -2.25 -5.38
CA TYR A 25 10.57 -2.50 -4.17
C TYR A 25 9.08 -2.21 -4.45
N GLY A 26 8.18 -2.92 -3.76
CA GLY A 26 6.74 -2.70 -3.81
C GLY A 26 5.86 -3.81 -4.42
N PRO A 27 6.32 -4.82 -5.18
CA PRO A 27 5.42 -5.85 -5.73
C PRO A 27 4.66 -6.62 -4.66
N VAL A 28 5.33 -6.98 -3.56
CA VAL A 28 4.72 -7.78 -2.49
C VAL A 28 3.71 -6.94 -1.71
N ASP A 29 4.07 -5.69 -1.45
CA ASP A 29 3.21 -4.71 -0.79
C ASP A 29 1.93 -4.44 -1.60
N ALA A 30 2.06 -4.25 -2.92
CA ALA A 30 0.92 -4.04 -3.80
C ALA A 30 0.02 -5.28 -3.92
N ALA A 31 0.59 -6.48 -4.03
CA ALA A 31 -0.18 -7.72 -4.10
C ALA A 31 -0.99 -7.96 -2.83
N LEU A 32 -0.33 -7.86 -1.66
CA LEU A 32 -1.01 -8.04 -0.38
C LEU A 32 -2.04 -6.94 -0.12
N GLY A 33 -1.70 -5.69 -0.45
CA GLY A 33 -2.64 -4.57 -0.33
C GLY A 33 -3.89 -4.76 -1.19
N PHE A 34 -3.72 -5.24 -2.43
CA PHE A 34 -4.85 -5.58 -3.30
C PHE A 34 -5.70 -6.72 -2.73
N VAL A 35 -5.10 -7.77 -2.17
CA VAL A 35 -5.83 -8.88 -1.55
C VAL A 35 -6.68 -8.39 -0.36
N VAL A 36 -6.09 -7.61 0.55
CA VAL A 36 -6.84 -7.04 1.69
C VAL A 36 -7.97 -6.15 1.21
N PHE A 37 -7.72 -5.31 0.20
CA PHE A 37 -8.74 -4.46 -0.39
C PHE A 37 -9.88 -5.27 -1.02
N TYR A 38 -9.54 -6.32 -1.77
CA TYR A 38 -10.51 -7.22 -2.37
C TYR A 38 -11.41 -7.87 -1.31
N LEU A 39 -10.81 -8.45 -0.25
CA LEU A 39 -11.57 -9.09 0.84
C LEU A 39 -12.46 -8.10 1.58
N PHE A 40 -11.99 -6.87 1.78
CA PHE A 40 -12.79 -5.81 2.37
C PHE A 40 -14.00 -5.47 1.49
N VAL A 41 -13.80 -5.25 0.18
CA VAL A 41 -14.88 -4.94 -0.76
C VAL A 41 -15.87 -6.10 -0.86
N GLU A 42 -15.40 -7.34 -0.93
CA GLU A 42 -16.24 -8.54 -0.95
C GLU A 42 -17.17 -8.58 0.27
N ARG A 43 -16.64 -8.38 1.47
CA ARG A 43 -17.43 -8.35 2.71
C ARG A 43 -18.32 -7.11 2.84
N ALA A 44 -17.90 -5.97 2.32
CA ALA A 44 -18.69 -4.73 2.35
C ALA A 44 -19.81 -4.72 1.29
N THR A 45 -19.68 -5.53 0.22
CA THR A 45 -20.60 -5.53 -0.93
C THR A 45 -22.07 -5.65 -0.53
N PRO A 46 -22.50 -6.59 0.34
CA PRO A 46 -23.90 -6.69 0.75
C PRO A 46 -24.42 -5.40 1.39
N THR A 47 -23.61 -4.77 2.24
CA THR A 47 -23.97 -3.50 2.93
C THR A 47 -24.06 -2.35 1.94
N VAL A 48 -23.10 -2.25 1.01
CA VAL A 48 -23.10 -1.19 -0.01
C VAL A 48 -24.28 -1.34 -0.97
N VAL A 49 -24.59 -2.57 -1.39
CA VAL A 49 -25.74 -2.88 -2.24
C VAL A 49 -27.04 -2.46 -1.55
N ASP A 50 -27.22 -2.85 -0.29
CA ASP A 50 -28.42 -2.53 0.50
C ASP A 50 -28.63 -1.02 0.67
N ILE A 51 -27.57 -0.28 1.01
CA ILE A 51 -27.62 1.18 1.16
C ILE A 51 -27.99 1.86 -0.16
N LEU A 52 -27.34 1.48 -1.26
CA LEU A 52 -27.53 2.15 -2.55
C LEU A 52 -28.90 1.86 -3.18
N THR A 53 -29.39 0.63 -3.08
CA THR A 53 -30.73 0.28 -3.59
C THR A 53 -31.84 0.91 -2.75
N SER A 54 -31.59 1.11 -1.45
CA SER A 54 -32.52 1.82 -0.55
C SER A 54 -32.53 3.33 -0.79
N ALA A 55 -31.37 3.93 -1.07
CA ALA A 55 -31.24 5.37 -1.29
C ALA A 55 -31.71 5.81 -2.68
N VAL A 56 -31.57 4.96 -3.71
CA VAL A 56 -31.90 5.30 -5.10
C VAL A 56 -32.98 4.36 -5.62
N THR A 57 -34.22 4.86 -5.66
CA THR A 57 -35.37 4.13 -6.22
C THR A 57 -35.13 3.77 -7.69
N GLY A 58 -35.23 2.47 -8.01
CA GLY A 58 -35.03 1.93 -9.36
C GLY A 58 -33.62 1.40 -9.64
N LEU A 59 -32.69 1.53 -8.69
CA LEU A 59 -31.35 0.96 -8.81
C LEU A 59 -31.41 -0.56 -8.54
N SER A 60 -30.89 -1.36 -9.47
CA SER A 60 -30.81 -2.82 -9.31
C SER A 60 -29.58 -3.22 -8.50
N ALA A 61 -29.73 -4.20 -7.61
CA ALA A 61 -28.61 -4.82 -6.89
C ALA A 61 -27.53 -5.36 -7.83
N SER A 62 -27.92 -5.93 -8.98
CA SER A 62 -26.98 -6.41 -9.99
C SER A 62 -26.19 -5.28 -10.64
N ALA A 63 -26.80 -4.12 -10.84
CA ALA A 63 -26.11 -2.95 -11.39
C ALA A 63 -25.06 -2.42 -10.41
N VAL A 64 -25.37 -2.38 -9.10
CA VAL A 64 -24.42 -2.02 -8.05
C VAL A 64 -23.29 -3.03 -7.96
N GLY A 65 -23.62 -4.33 -7.93
CA GLY A 65 -22.62 -5.40 -7.90
C GLY A 65 -21.69 -5.37 -9.12
N PHE A 66 -22.24 -5.13 -10.31
CA PHE A 66 -21.46 -4.94 -11.53
C PHE A 66 -20.54 -3.71 -11.44
N GLY A 67 -21.04 -2.57 -10.93
CA GLY A 67 -20.24 -1.37 -10.72
C GLY A 67 -19.08 -1.60 -9.76
N LEU A 68 -19.32 -2.27 -8.62
CA LEU A 68 -18.27 -2.65 -7.66
C LEU A 68 -17.22 -3.57 -8.29
N ALA A 69 -17.66 -4.56 -9.07
CA ALA A 69 -16.76 -5.45 -9.80
C ALA A 69 -15.92 -4.70 -10.84
N ALA A 70 -16.52 -3.77 -11.57
CA ALA A 70 -15.81 -2.93 -12.55
C ALA A 70 -14.74 -2.05 -11.87
N VAL A 71 -15.06 -1.46 -10.71
CA VAL A 71 -14.10 -0.68 -9.91
C VAL A 71 -12.94 -1.57 -9.42
N LEU A 72 -13.24 -2.77 -8.92
CA LEU A 72 -12.21 -3.74 -8.51
C LEU A 72 -11.28 -4.09 -9.68
N TRP A 73 -11.83 -4.39 -10.85
CA TRP A 73 -11.06 -4.68 -12.06
C TRP A 73 -10.20 -3.49 -12.50
N PHE A 74 -10.75 -2.28 -12.43
CA PHE A 74 -10.01 -1.07 -12.75
C PHE A 74 -8.82 -0.87 -11.80
N VAL A 75 -9.03 -0.98 -10.49
CA VAL A 75 -7.96 -0.84 -9.48
C VAL A 75 -6.91 -1.94 -9.67
N PHE A 76 -7.32 -3.17 -9.94
CA PHE A 76 -6.41 -4.28 -10.25
C PHE A 76 -5.54 -3.98 -11.48
N ALA A 77 -6.15 -3.52 -12.56
CA ALA A 77 -5.47 -3.19 -13.80
C ALA A 77 -4.47 -2.05 -13.60
N VAL A 78 -4.88 -0.96 -12.95
CA VAL A 78 -4.00 0.20 -12.66
C VAL A 78 -2.83 -0.21 -11.76
N THR A 79 -3.09 -1.01 -10.72
CA THR A 79 -2.04 -1.49 -9.82
C THR A 79 -1.04 -2.38 -10.56
N THR A 80 -1.53 -3.29 -11.40
CA THR A 80 -0.69 -4.17 -12.22
C THR A 80 0.14 -3.38 -13.22
N LEU A 81 -0.46 -2.39 -13.89
CA LEU A 81 0.24 -1.53 -14.84
C LEU A 81 1.28 -0.64 -14.16
N ASP A 82 0.99 -0.09 -12.98
CA ASP A 82 1.96 0.68 -12.19
C ASP A 82 3.15 -0.20 -11.78
N GLN A 83 2.89 -1.42 -11.29
CA GLN A 83 3.96 -2.37 -10.98
C GLN A 83 4.78 -2.73 -12.21
N LEU A 84 4.14 -3.02 -13.35
CA LEU A 84 4.84 -3.32 -14.59
C LEU A 84 5.69 -2.13 -15.05
N ARG A 85 5.15 -0.90 -15.02
CA ARG A 85 5.88 0.33 -15.36
C ARG A 85 7.11 0.50 -14.47
N ARG A 86 6.98 0.30 -13.16
CA ARG A 86 8.11 0.40 -12.20
C ARG A 86 9.17 -0.68 -12.44
N GLN A 87 8.77 -1.91 -12.74
CA GLN A 87 9.73 -2.97 -13.08
C GLN A 87 10.43 -2.69 -14.42
N LEU A 88 9.72 -2.18 -15.42
CA LEU A 88 10.32 -1.77 -16.70
C LEU A 88 11.27 -0.57 -16.53
N ALA A 89 10.94 0.37 -15.64
CA ALA A 89 11.82 1.49 -15.30
C ALA A 89 13.10 1.04 -14.59
N ALA A 90 13.00 0.07 -13.66
CA ALA A 90 14.17 -0.55 -13.03
C ALA A 90 15.06 -1.32 -14.03
N LEU A 91 14.48 -1.85 -15.11
CA LEU A 91 15.20 -2.43 -16.23
C LEU A 91 15.79 -1.38 -17.20
N GLY A 92 15.48 -0.09 -17.00
CA GLY A 92 15.94 1.01 -17.85
C GLY A 92 15.19 1.11 -19.19
N LEU A 93 14.07 0.41 -19.34
CA LEU A 93 13.25 0.41 -20.58
C LEU A 93 12.28 1.60 -20.64
N VAL A 94 11.98 2.23 -19.50
CA VAL A 94 11.07 3.38 -19.37
C VAL A 94 11.72 4.42 -18.46
N SER A 95 11.71 5.69 -18.87
CA SER A 95 12.15 6.80 -18.02
C SER A 95 11.15 7.00 -16.89
N ASP A 96 11.56 6.83 -15.64
CA ASP A 96 10.72 7.15 -14.50
C ASP A 96 10.70 8.66 -14.23
N ASP A 97 9.58 9.30 -14.58
CA ASP A 97 9.25 10.62 -14.05
C ASP A 97 8.73 10.47 -12.62
N GLY A 98 9.65 10.37 -11.67
CA GLY A 98 9.43 10.75 -10.29
C GLY A 98 8.61 9.79 -9.43
N ARG A 99 9.31 8.90 -8.74
CA ARG A 99 9.28 8.89 -7.27
C ARG A 99 10.63 8.46 -6.72
N ARG A 100 11.58 9.41 -6.68
CA ARG A 100 12.80 9.29 -5.87
C ARG A 100 12.36 9.00 -4.43
N THR A 101 12.34 7.72 -4.07
CA THR A 101 12.36 7.35 -2.67
C THR A 101 13.79 7.60 -2.22
N ASP A 102 14.02 8.84 -1.76
CA ASP A 102 15.18 9.22 -0.97
C ASP A 102 15.23 8.34 0.29
N GLY A 103 15.77 7.14 0.08
CA GLY A 103 15.99 6.11 1.07
C GLY A 103 17.45 5.72 1.16
N ALA A 104 18.36 6.46 0.48
CA ALA A 104 19.79 6.43 0.73
C ALA A 104 20.11 7.13 2.07
N ARG A 105 19.36 6.82 3.13
CA ARG A 105 19.80 7.13 4.48
C ARG A 105 20.91 6.13 4.77
N SER A 106 22.13 6.64 4.76
CA SER A 106 23.38 6.01 5.17
C SER A 106 23.30 5.50 6.62
N VAL A 107 22.49 4.47 6.85
CA VAL A 107 22.49 3.76 8.12
C VAL A 107 23.68 2.82 8.05
N ARG A 108 24.72 3.21 8.78
CA ARG A 108 25.78 2.42 9.40
C ARG A 108 25.68 0.91 9.14
N ALA A 109 26.74 0.35 8.58
CA ALA A 109 26.94 -1.07 8.29
C ALA A 109 26.58 -1.94 9.51
N ALA A 110 25.33 -2.42 9.55
CA ALA A 110 24.94 -3.54 10.38
C ALA A 110 25.08 -4.79 9.48
N PRO A 111 25.58 -5.92 9.99
CA PRO A 111 25.67 -7.16 9.23
C PRO A 111 24.34 -7.44 8.53
N SER A 112 24.38 -7.70 7.22
CA SER A 112 23.18 -7.93 6.39
C SER A 112 22.21 -8.93 7.01
N ALA A 113 22.75 -9.94 7.71
CA ALA A 113 21.99 -10.93 8.47
C ALA A 113 21.10 -10.33 9.57
N LEU A 114 21.58 -9.34 10.33
CA LEU A 114 20.80 -8.73 11.42
C LEU A 114 19.63 -7.90 10.90
N ARG A 115 19.80 -7.21 9.75
CA ARG A 115 18.71 -6.48 9.09
C ARG A 115 17.65 -7.40 8.47
N LEU A 116 18.09 -8.53 7.91
CA LEU A 116 17.17 -9.55 7.39
C LEU A 116 16.40 -10.19 8.56
N LEU A 117 17.08 -10.54 9.65
CA LEU A 117 16.43 -11.10 10.84
C LEU A 117 15.43 -10.13 11.46
N SER A 118 15.80 -8.86 11.65
CA SER A 118 14.88 -7.85 12.19
C SER A 118 13.66 -7.65 11.28
N SER A 119 13.87 -7.68 9.97
CA SER A 119 12.76 -7.57 9.02
C SER A 119 11.86 -8.81 9.07
N ALA A 120 12.42 -10.01 9.23
CA ALA A 120 11.64 -11.24 9.41
C ALA A 120 10.80 -11.19 10.69
N VAL A 121 11.39 -10.77 11.81
CA VAL A 121 10.68 -10.63 13.08
C VAL A 121 9.55 -9.60 12.96
N VAL A 122 9.82 -8.42 12.38
CA VAL A 122 8.78 -7.40 12.16
C VAL A 122 7.67 -7.92 11.23
N ALA A 123 8.01 -8.62 10.15
CA ALA A 123 7.03 -9.18 9.23
C ALA A 123 6.11 -10.19 9.93
N VAL A 124 6.68 -11.08 10.75
CA VAL A 124 5.91 -12.10 11.49
C VAL A 124 5.05 -11.46 12.57
N VAL A 125 5.61 -10.60 13.41
CA VAL A 125 4.89 -10.00 14.54
C VAL A 125 3.78 -9.06 14.04
N ALA A 126 4.12 -8.15 13.12
CA ALA A 126 3.13 -7.22 12.59
C ALA A 126 2.10 -7.93 11.71
N GLY A 127 2.51 -8.97 10.98
CA GLY A 127 1.60 -9.82 10.20
C GLY A 127 0.63 -10.60 11.10
N PHE A 128 1.10 -11.12 12.22
CA PHE A 128 0.24 -11.78 13.22
C PHE A 128 -0.76 -10.82 13.83
N ILE A 129 -0.33 -9.62 14.24
CA ILE A 129 -1.22 -8.58 14.77
C ILE A 129 -2.28 -8.20 13.71
N ALA A 130 -1.86 -8.02 12.45
CA ALA A 130 -2.78 -7.74 11.36
C ALA A 130 -3.80 -8.88 11.16
N ALA A 131 -3.36 -10.14 11.18
CA ALA A 131 -4.24 -11.29 11.01
C ALA A 131 -5.30 -11.37 12.12
N VAL A 132 -4.93 -11.19 13.38
CA VAL A 132 -5.88 -11.26 14.50
C VAL A 132 -6.80 -10.04 14.60
N THR A 133 -6.41 -8.90 14.01
CA THR A 133 -7.25 -7.69 13.98
C THR A 133 -8.07 -7.55 12.71
N PHE A 134 -7.84 -8.38 11.69
CA PHE A 134 -8.45 -8.26 10.37
C PHE A 134 -9.97 -8.25 10.41
N ASP A 135 -10.61 -9.26 11.01
CA ASP A 135 -12.07 -9.35 11.03
C ASP A 135 -12.70 -8.13 11.71
N ARG A 136 -12.17 -7.75 12.89
CA ARG A 136 -12.58 -6.55 13.63
C ARG A 136 -12.40 -5.27 12.82
N ALA A 137 -11.30 -5.14 12.08
CA ALA A 137 -11.02 -3.98 11.25
C ALA A 137 -11.98 -3.88 10.06
N VAL A 138 -12.31 -5.01 9.42
CA VAL A 138 -13.30 -5.07 8.35
C VAL A 138 -14.68 -4.67 8.88
N ASP A 139 -15.09 -5.25 10.01
CA ASP A 139 -16.37 -4.93 10.65
C ASP A 139 -16.47 -3.44 11.01
N ALA A 140 -15.39 -2.87 11.55
CA ALA A 140 -15.28 -1.44 11.86
C ALA A 140 -15.43 -0.58 10.60
N GLY A 141 -14.78 -0.97 9.49
CA GLY A 141 -14.90 -0.27 8.21
C GLY A 141 -16.31 -0.34 7.63
N ILE A 142 -16.99 -1.49 7.72
CA ILE A 142 -18.39 -1.65 7.28
C ILE A 142 -19.33 -0.81 8.17
N ALA A 143 -19.11 -0.79 9.48
CA ALA A 143 -19.87 0.06 10.40
C ALA A 143 -19.68 1.55 10.07
N LEU A 144 -18.47 1.97 9.70
CA LEU A 144 -18.19 3.33 9.26
C LEU A 144 -18.91 3.69 7.97
N ILE A 145 -19.00 2.77 6.99
CA ILE A 145 -19.78 2.96 5.76
C ILE A 145 -21.24 3.25 6.11
N ARG A 146 -21.84 2.47 7.01
CA ARG A 146 -23.23 2.67 7.47
C ARG A 146 -23.40 4.03 8.15
N LEU A 147 -22.49 4.37 9.07
CA LEU A 147 -22.50 5.65 9.76
C LEU A 147 -22.48 6.84 8.77
N VAL A 148 -21.63 6.77 7.75
CA VAL A 148 -21.53 7.81 6.72
C VAL A 148 -22.79 7.86 5.85
N ALA A 149 -23.40 6.72 5.55
CA ALA A 149 -24.66 6.67 4.83
C ALA A 149 -25.80 7.34 5.63
N ASP A 150 -25.90 7.06 6.93
CA ASP A 150 -26.91 7.65 7.83
C ASP A 150 -26.71 9.18 8.00
N LEU A 151 -25.46 9.65 8.02
CA LEU A 151 -25.11 11.07 8.02
C LEU A 151 -25.63 11.79 6.76
N GLY A 152 -25.54 11.14 5.60
CA GLY A 152 -26.09 11.65 4.33
C GLY A 152 -27.62 11.72 4.31
N LEU A 153 -28.30 10.95 5.18
CA LEU A 153 -29.75 10.93 5.34
C LEU A 153 -30.27 11.89 6.45
N GLY A 154 -29.38 12.67 7.07
CA GLY A 154 -29.75 13.68 8.07
C GLY A 154 -30.05 13.11 9.47
N VAL A 155 -29.74 11.84 9.71
CA VAL A 155 -29.97 11.17 11.01
C VAL A 155 -28.66 11.17 11.80
N PHE A 156 -28.44 12.19 12.64
CA PHE A 156 -27.24 12.27 13.47
C PHE A 156 -27.48 11.64 14.85
N LEU A 157 -27.08 10.38 15.03
CA LEU A 157 -26.96 9.78 16.36
C LEU A 157 -25.63 10.22 17.00
N PHE A 158 -25.64 11.43 17.58
CA PHE A 158 -24.53 11.93 18.40
C PHE A 158 -24.28 10.95 19.56
N GLY A 159 -23.21 10.13 19.47
CA GLY A 159 -22.80 9.19 20.51
C GLY A 159 -22.42 7.79 20.04
N ALA A 160 -22.69 7.42 18.79
CA ALA A 160 -22.50 6.06 18.28
C ALA A 160 -21.17 5.81 17.53
N PHE A 161 -20.17 6.70 17.61
CA PHE A 161 -18.89 6.45 16.93
C PHE A 161 -18.09 5.38 17.68
N PRO A 162 -17.83 4.21 17.07
CA PRO A 162 -17.19 3.10 17.74
C PRO A 162 -15.67 3.31 17.79
N LEU A 163 -15.20 4.13 18.76
CA LEU A 163 -13.80 4.55 18.87
C LEU A 163 -12.83 3.38 19.04
N VAL A 164 -13.26 2.33 19.76
CA VAL A 164 -12.43 1.14 20.00
C VAL A 164 -12.24 0.38 18.69
N GLU A 165 -13.31 0.17 17.94
CA GLU A 165 -13.33 -0.50 16.64
C GLU A 165 -12.50 0.28 15.61
N PHE A 166 -12.64 1.61 15.61
CA PHE A 166 -11.80 2.50 14.80
C PHE A 166 -10.32 2.35 15.17
N LEU A 167 -9.99 2.30 16.46
CA LEU A 167 -8.61 2.13 16.91
C LEU A 167 -8.06 0.74 16.52
N VAL A 168 -8.87 -0.32 16.59
CA VAL A 168 -8.49 -1.65 16.11
C VAL A 168 -8.24 -1.64 14.60
N MET A 169 -9.06 -0.93 13.83
CA MET A 169 -8.84 -0.72 12.40
C MET A 169 -7.52 0.02 12.12
N VAL A 170 -7.20 1.05 12.90
CA VAL A 170 -5.90 1.75 12.79
C VAL A 170 -4.74 0.81 13.11
N VAL A 171 -4.83 0.04 14.19
CA VAL A 171 -3.82 -0.96 14.58
C VAL A 171 -3.62 -2.00 13.47
N PHE A 172 -4.71 -2.45 12.84
CA PHE A 172 -4.66 -3.33 11.68
C PHE A 172 -3.86 -2.71 10.53
N PHE A 173 -4.20 -1.51 10.07
CA PHE A 173 -3.51 -0.87 8.94
C PHE A 173 -2.03 -0.60 9.21
N VAL A 174 -1.69 -0.14 10.42
CA VAL A 174 -0.31 0.11 10.81
C VAL A 174 0.49 -1.19 10.85
N SER A 175 -0.08 -2.24 11.43
CA SER A 175 0.58 -3.55 11.53
C SER A 175 0.72 -4.22 10.16
N PHE A 176 -0.33 -4.16 9.34
CA PHE A 176 -0.33 -4.66 7.98
C PHE A 176 0.73 -3.96 7.13
N GLY A 177 0.75 -2.62 7.11
CA GLY A 177 1.75 -1.85 6.36
C GLY A 177 3.18 -2.08 6.85
N ALA A 178 3.38 -2.28 8.15
CA ALA A 178 4.68 -2.68 8.68
C ALA A 178 5.08 -4.08 8.20
N ALA A 179 4.14 -5.03 8.20
CA ALA A 179 4.36 -6.40 7.76
C ALA A 179 4.71 -6.48 6.28
N THR A 180 3.89 -5.88 5.41
CA THR A 180 4.08 -5.92 3.95
C THR A 180 5.35 -5.21 3.53
N ARG A 181 5.66 -4.05 4.11
CA ARG A 181 6.91 -3.32 3.85
C ARG A 181 8.13 -4.12 4.27
N SER A 182 8.04 -4.83 5.39
CA SER A 182 9.13 -5.68 5.87
C SER A 182 9.31 -6.91 5.00
N LEU A 183 8.21 -7.54 4.59
CA LEU A 183 8.18 -8.70 3.69
C LEU A 183 8.75 -8.36 2.31
N ASP A 184 8.37 -7.22 1.74
CA ASP A 184 8.87 -6.73 0.46
C ASP A 184 10.40 -6.57 0.48
N ARG A 185 10.94 -6.01 1.58
CA ARG A 185 12.39 -5.89 1.78
C ARG A 185 13.10 -7.23 1.91
N LEU A 186 12.47 -8.24 2.53
CA LEU A 186 13.01 -9.59 2.63
C LEU A 186 13.06 -10.26 1.26
N VAL A 187 11.95 -10.22 0.52
CA VAL A 187 11.83 -10.85 -0.80
C VAL A 187 12.81 -10.20 -1.77
N VAL A 188 12.78 -8.87 -1.91
CA VAL A 188 13.71 -8.15 -2.80
C VAL A 188 15.15 -8.30 -2.35
N GLY A 189 15.40 -8.29 -1.03
CA GLY A 189 16.73 -8.52 -0.46
C GLY A 189 17.29 -9.90 -0.81
N SER A 190 16.48 -10.96 -0.69
CA SER A 190 16.86 -12.33 -1.05
C SER A 190 17.10 -12.50 -2.55
N VAL A 191 16.24 -11.92 -3.39
CA VAL A 191 16.39 -11.98 -4.85
C VAL A 191 17.68 -11.27 -5.30
N ARG A 192 17.96 -10.08 -4.77
CA ARG A 192 19.21 -9.36 -5.06
C ARG A 192 20.45 -10.09 -4.56
N ALA A 193 20.35 -10.79 -3.43
CA ALA A 193 21.44 -11.64 -2.94
C ALA A 193 21.70 -12.82 -3.87
N ALA A 194 20.65 -13.51 -4.33
CA ALA A 194 20.76 -14.64 -5.26
C ALA A 194 21.41 -14.22 -6.59
N PHE A 195 21.00 -13.07 -7.17
CA PHE A 195 21.60 -12.58 -8.41
C PHE A 195 23.07 -12.14 -8.29
N ARG A 196 23.57 -11.84 -7.08
CA ARG A 196 25.00 -11.57 -6.86
C ARG A 196 25.86 -12.82 -6.74
N VAL A 197 25.26 -13.98 -6.48
CA VAL A 197 25.99 -15.24 -6.23
C VAL A 197 26.19 -16.04 -7.52
N VAL A 198 25.52 -15.69 -8.63
CA VAL A 198 25.80 -16.28 -9.95
C VAL A 198 27.02 -15.55 -10.55
N PRO A 199 28.20 -16.18 -10.59
CA PRO A 199 29.36 -15.58 -11.25
C PRO A 199 29.15 -15.71 -12.76
N SER A 200 29.21 -14.59 -13.47
CA SER A 200 29.49 -14.56 -14.91
C SER A 200 30.93 -14.96 -15.18
#